data_AF-A0A183T0W4-F1
#
_entry.id   AF-A0A183T0W4-F1
#
_cell.length_a   1.000
_cell.length_b   1.000
_cell.length_c   1.000
_cell.angle_alpha   90.00
_cell.angle_beta   90.00
_cell.angle_gamma   90.00
#
_symmetry.space_group_name_H-M   'P 1'
#
loop_
_entity.id
_entity.type
_entity.pdbx_description
1 polymer ?
#
loop_
_entity_poly.entity_id
_entity_poly.type
_entity_poly.pdbx_seq_one_letter_code
_entity_poly.pdbx_strand_id
1 'polypeptide(L)'
;LTFACPRAVFYNKVNVKQVDVPGLSGCFGVLAEHVPTIANLKPGVVAVTEENGSIKKFFVSSGSVTVNHDSTIQVLAEEAVTLDQLDPQAIRDGLNKAQSEFSAAQGDKAKAKAQINLEAFEAMSAAV
;
A
#
# COMPACT_ATOMS: atom_id res chain seq x y z
N LEU A 1 7.62 -14.72 -1.30
CA LEU A 1 6.91 -13.56 -0.73
C LEU A 1 6.51 -13.84 0.71
N THR A 2 6.82 -12.88 1.60
CA THR A 2 6.18 -12.72 2.91
C THR A 2 5.44 -11.39 2.91
N PHE A 3 4.15 -11.38 3.22
CA PHE A 3 3.33 -10.17 3.30
C PHE A 3 2.42 -10.22 4.53
N ALA A 4 2.56 -9.23 5.40
CA ALA A 4 1.83 -9.16 6.65
C ALA A 4 1.64 -7.71 7.15
N CYS A 5 0.66 -7.55 8.03
CA CYS A 5 0.51 -6.42 8.93
C CYS A 5 0.44 -6.93 10.39
N PRO A 6 0.51 -6.07 11.42
CA PRO A 6 0.44 -6.50 12.82
C PRO A 6 -0.78 -7.35 13.17
N ARG A 7 -1.90 -7.17 12.44
CA ARG A 7 -3.17 -7.85 12.70
C ARG A 7 -3.39 -9.12 11.88
N ALA A 8 -2.68 -9.30 10.77
CA ALA A 8 -2.89 -10.42 9.84
C ALA A 8 -1.65 -10.77 9.02
N VAL A 9 -1.50 -12.06 8.71
CA VAL A 9 -0.48 -12.56 7.78
C VAL A 9 -1.19 -13.01 6.51
N PHE A 10 -0.88 -12.39 5.38
CA PHE A 10 -1.49 -12.69 4.07
C PHE A 10 -0.68 -13.75 3.31
N TYR A 11 0.65 -13.64 3.35
CA TYR A 11 1.56 -14.59 2.74
C TYR A 11 2.73 -14.88 3.69
N ASN A 12 3.10 -16.15 3.82
CA ASN A 12 4.23 -16.58 4.63
C ASN A 12 5.15 -17.48 3.80
N LYS A 13 6.26 -16.92 3.30
CA LYS A 13 7.27 -17.63 2.50
C LYS A 13 6.67 -18.44 1.33
N VAL A 14 5.73 -17.84 0.60
CA VAL A 14 5.05 -18.48 -0.53
C VAL A 14 5.68 -18.03 -1.86
N ASN A 15 5.75 -18.93 -2.84
CA ASN A 15 6.18 -18.61 -4.19
C ASN A 15 5.08 -17.86 -4.95
N VAL A 16 5.45 -16.79 -5.63
CA VAL A 16 4.55 -15.95 -6.43
C VAL A 16 5.32 -15.51 -7.67
N LYS A 17 4.60 -15.14 -8.74
CA LYS A 17 5.23 -14.73 -10.02
C LYS A 17 5.72 -13.29 -9.98
N GLN A 18 4.91 -12.41 -9.42
CA GLN A 18 5.17 -10.97 -9.41
C GLN A 18 4.46 -10.30 -8.25
N VAL A 19 5.07 -9.24 -7.71
CA VAL A 19 4.46 -8.36 -6.71
C VAL A 19 4.65 -6.92 -7.14
N ASP A 20 3.55 -6.21 -7.34
CA ASP A 20 3.54 -4.77 -7.63
C ASP A 20 3.33 -4.00 -6.34
N VAL A 21 4.21 -3.04 -6.06
CA VAL A 21 4.22 -2.29 -4.81
C VAL A 21 4.17 -0.77 -5.04
N PRO A 22 3.39 -0.01 -4.25
CA PRO A 22 3.37 1.45 -4.29
C PRO A 22 4.53 2.00 -3.45
N GLY A 23 5.66 2.29 -4.10
CA GLY A 23 6.82 2.90 -3.44
C GLY A 23 6.71 4.41 -3.31
N LEU A 24 7.48 4.99 -2.38
CA LEU A 24 7.57 6.45 -2.20
C LEU A 24 8.00 7.20 -3.48
N SER A 25 8.89 6.59 -4.27
CA SER A 25 9.42 7.15 -5.53
C SER A 25 8.61 6.75 -6.77
N GLY A 26 7.47 6.09 -6.59
CA GLY A 26 6.64 5.55 -7.67
C GLY A 26 6.34 4.06 -7.48
N CYS A 27 5.49 3.53 -8.36
CA CYS A 27 5.11 2.11 -8.34
C CYS A 27 6.11 1.28 -9.14
N PHE A 28 6.46 0.10 -8.63
CA PHE A 28 7.34 -0.83 -9.33
C PHE A 28 6.91 -2.28 -9.10
N GLY A 29 7.20 -3.12 -10.10
CA GLY A 29 6.92 -4.56 -10.09
C GLY A 29 8.17 -5.36 -9.79
N VAL A 30 8.06 -6.31 -8.85
CA VAL A 30 9.14 -7.20 -8.44
C VAL A 30 8.85 -8.60 -9.00
N LEU A 31 9.69 -9.06 -9.92
CA LEU A 31 9.69 -10.41 -10.46
C LEU A 31 10.78 -11.26 -9.79
N ALA A 32 10.89 -12.53 -10.18
CA ALA A 32 12.02 -13.38 -9.79
C ALA A 32 13.36 -12.71 -10.14
N GLU A 33 14.37 -12.89 -9.28
CA GLU A 33 15.72 -12.34 -9.46
C GLU A 33 15.81 -10.81 -9.63
N HIS A 34 14.81 -10.07 -9.13
CA HIS A 34 14.86 -8.61 -9.11
C HIS A 34 16.05 -8.10 -8.28
N VAL A 35 16.62 -6.96 -8.69
CA VAL A 35 17.76 -6.32 -8.00
C VAL A 35 17.40 -6.04 -6.52
N PRO A 36 18.28 -6.39 -5.56
CA PRO A 36 18.04 -6.14 -4.15
C PRO A 36 17.74 -4.67 -3.88
N THR A 37 16.62 -4.41 -3.19
CA THR A 37 16.07 -3.05 -3.03
C THR A 37 15.36 -2.95 -1.69
N ILE A 38 15.56 -1.84 -0.99
CA ILE A 38 14.77 -1.46 0.19
C ILE A 38 14.02 -0.18 -0.16
N ALA A 39 12.70 -0.16 0.04
CA ALA A 39 11.89 1.01 -0.19
C ALA A 39 10.76 1.14 0.85
N ASN A 40 10.31 2.37 1.05
CA ASN A 40 9.14 2.67 1.86
C ASN A 40 7.89 2.63 0.99
N LEU A 41 6.79 2.16 1.58
CA LEU A 41 5.49 2.12 0.92
C LEU A 41 4.74 3.44 1.10
N LYS A 42 4.00 3.82 0.07
CA LYS A 42 2.96 4.86 0.12
C LYS A 42 1.57 4.23 0.21
N PRO A 43 0.55 4.99 0.64
CA PRO A 43 -0.84 4.56 0.53
C PRO A 43 -1.16 4.14 -0.90
N GLY A 44 -1.68 2.93 -1.09
CA GLY A 44 -1.94 2.42 -2.43
C GLY A 44 -2.20 0.93 -2.49
N VAL A 45 -2.26 0.40 -3.71
CA VAL A 45 -2.58 -1.01 -3.95
C VAL A 45 -1.31 -1.82 -4.16
N VAL A 46 -1.13 -2.86 -3.34
CA VAL A 46 -0.20 -3.95 -3.60
C VAL A 46 -0.94 -5.03 -4.38
N ALA A 47 -0.40 -5.43 -5.53
CA ALA A 47 -0.95 -6.51 -6.34
C ALA A 47 0.01 -7.70 -6.33
N VAL A 48 -0.51 -8.88 -5.99
CA VAL A 48 0.24 -10.13 -5.97
C VAL A 48 -0.28 -11.02 -7.09
N THR A 49 0.58 -11.32 -8.06
CA THR A 49 0.30 -12.31 -9.11
C THR A 49 0.76 -13.68 -8.64
N GLU A 50 -0.19 -14.56 -8.34
CA GLU A 50 0.06 -15.93 -7.87
C GLU A 50 0.54 -16.85 -9.01
N GLU A 51 1.07 -18.03 -8.68
CA GLU A 51 1.61 -18.97 -9.67
C GLU A 51 0.58 -19.42 -10.71
N ASN A 52 -0.70 -19.52 -10.32
CA ASN A 52 -1.81 -19.83 -11.20
C ASN A 52 -2.21 -18.67 -12.13
N GLY A 53 -1.58 -17.49 -12.01
CA GLY A 53 -1.88 -16.29 -12.79
C GLY A 53 -3.01 -15.42 -12.21
N SER A 54 -3.63 -15.82 -11.10
CA SER A 54 -4.61 -14.98 -10.41
C SER A 54 -3.95 -13.79 -9.72
N ILE A 55 -4.63 -12.66 -9.69
CA ILE A 55 -4.13 -11.42 -9.09
C ILE A 55 -4.95 -11.12 -7.84
N LYS A 56 -4.30 -11.09 -6.68
CA LYS A 56 -4.89 -10.61 -5.43
C LYS A 56 -4.42 -9.20 -5.13
N LYS A 57 -5.36 -8.31 -4.83
CA LYS A 57 -5.09 -6.89 -4.56
C LYS A 57 -5.36 -6.57 -3.10
N PHE A 58 -4.48 -5.79 -2.53
CA PHE A 58 -4.54 -5.34 -1.15
C PHE A 58 -4.29 -3.84 -1.12
N PHE A 59 -5.08 -3.11 -0.35
CA PHE A 59 -4.76 -1.73 -0.03
C PHE A 59 -3.83 -1.71 1.18
N VAL A 60 -2.73 -0.96 1.08
CA VAL A 60 -1.78 -0.74 2.18
C VAL A 60 -1.74 0.73 2.55
N SER A 61 -1.59 1.03 3.84
CA SER A 61 -1.48 2.42 4.33
C SER A 61 -0.05 2.95 4.20
N SER A 62 0.88 2.30 4.88
CA SER A 62 2.30 2.65 5.00
C SER A 62 3.08 1.37 5.29
N GLY A 63 4.40 1.44 5.18
CA GLY A 63 5.24 0.30 5.54
C GLY A 63 6.56 0.27 4.78
N SER A 64 7.12 -0.93 4.63
CA SER A 64 8.36 -1.16 3.92
C SER A 64 8.28 -2.40 3.02
N VAL A 65 9.10 -2.37 1.98
CA VAL A 65 9.38 -3.51 1.13
C VAL A 65 10.87 -3.76 1.10
N THR A 66 11.26 -5.01 1.27
CA THR A 66 12.65 -5.47 1.19
C THR A 66 12.72 -6.61 0.18
N VAL A 67 13.51 -6.40 -0.88
CA VAL A 67 13.84 -7.40 -1.89
C VAL A 67 15.28 -7.84 -1.64
N ASN A 68 15.46 -9.12 -1.37
CA ASN A 68 16.74 -9.72 -1.04
C ASN A 68 17.39 -10.38 -2.28
N HIS A 69 18.68 -10.68 -2.18
CA HIS A 69 19.45 -11.31 -3.25
C HIS A 69 19.03 -12.77 -3.55
N ASP A 70 18.46 -13.47 -2.57
CA ASP A 70 18.03 -14.86 -2.67
C ASP A 70 16.64 -15.02 -3.31
N SER A 71 16.19 -14.03 -4.09
CA SER A 71 14.84 -13.97 -4.67
C SER A 71 13.70 -14.01 -3.63
N THR A 72 13.97 -13.60 -2.39
CA THR A 72 12.92 -13.39 -1.39
C THR A 72 12.51 -11.92 -1.30
N ILE A 73 11.20 -11.70 -1.15
CA ILE A 73 10.61 -10.38 -0.92
C ILE A 73 9.79 -10.40 0.35
N GLN A 74 9.93 -9.34 1.15
CA GLN A 74 9.17 -9.07 2.35
C GLN A 74 8.45 -7.73 2.18
N VAL A 75 7.11 -7.76 2.25
CA VAL A 75 6.25 -6.57 2.27
C VAL A 75 5.65 -6.51 3.67
N LEU A 76 5.92 -5.45 4.42
CA LEU A 76 5.39 -5.28 5.77
C LEU A 76 4.67 -3.94 5.82
N ALA A 77 3.36 -3.99 6.06
CA ALA A 77 2.52 -2.80 6.12
C ALA A 77 2.02 -2.56 7.55
N GLU A 78 1.82 -1.29 7.92
CA GLU A 78 1.20 -0.94 9.20
C GLU A 78 -0.27 -1.38 9.22
N GLU A 79 -1.02 -1.02 8.18
CA GLU A 79 -2.36 -1.53 7.92
C GLU A 79 -2.44 -2.05 6.49
N ALA A 80 -3.13 -3.17 6.32
CA ALA A 80 -3.38 -3.78 5.03
C ALA A 80 -4.73 -4.50 5.04
N VAL A 81 -5.52 -4.26 4.00
CA VAL A 81 -6.87 -4.83 3.83
C VAL A 81 -7.09 -5.29 2.40
N THR A 82 -8.01 -6.22 2.19
CA THR A 82 -8.47 -6.56 0.85
C THR A 82 -9.43 -5.49 0.34
N LEU A 83 -9.54 -5.31 -0.97
CA LEU A 83 -10.35 -4.23 -1.56
C LEU A 83 -11.85 -4.35 -1.24
N ASP A 84 -12.34 -5.57 -1.00
CA ASP A 84 -13.73 -5.82 -0.59
C ASP A 84 -14.07 -5.34 0.83
N GLN A 85 -13.06 -5.08 1.67
CA GLN A 85 -13.26 -4.53 3.02
C GLN A 85 -13.38 -3.00 3.02
N LEU A 86 -13.14 -2.35 1.88
CA LEU A 86 -13.23 -0.90 1.74
C LEU A 86 -14.67 -0.49 1.38
N ASP A 87 -15.28 0.33 2.23
CA ASP A 87 -16.61 0.92 1.96
C ASP A 87 -16.47 2.18 1.10
N PRO A 88 -16.98 2.19 -0.16
CA PRO A 88 -16.90 3.34 -1.03
C PRO A 88 -17.57 4.60 -0.46
N GLN A 89 -18.64 4.45 0.32
CA GLN A 89 -19.34 5.58 0.89
C GLN A 89 -18.52 6.22 2.02
N ALA A 90 -18.00 5.41 2.94
CA ALA A 90 -17.10 5.88 3.99
C ALA A 90 -15.84 6.55 3.43
N ILE A 91 -15.29 6.04 2.32
CA ILE A 91 -14.14 6.66 1.63
C ILE A 91 -14.50 8.05 1.09
N ARG A 92 -15.64 8.21 0.42
CA ARG A 92 -16.08 9.51 -0.10
C ARG A 92 -16.31 10.54 1.00
N ASP A 93 -16.98 10.12 2.07
CA ASP A 93 -17.25 10.99 3.22
C ASP A 93 -15.93 11.38 3.91
N GLY A 94 -15.02 10.42 4.06
CA GLY A 94 -13.66 10.65 4.57
C GLY A 94 -12.83 11.58 3.70
N LEU A 95 -12.88 11.42 2.37
CA LEU A 95 -12.18 12.27 1.41
C LEU A 95 -12.68 13.72 1.47
N ASN A 96 -14.00 13.94 1.50
CA ASN A 96 -14.59 15.28 1.64
C ASN A 96 -14.15 15.96 2.95
N LYS A 97 -14.11 15.19 4.04
CA LYS A 97 -13.63 15.67 5.33
C LYS A 97 -12.14 16.02 5.28
N ALA A 98 -11.30 15.13 4.75
CA ALA A 98 -9.86 15.34 4.63
C ALA A 98 -9.52 16.56 3.76
N GLN A 99 -10.26 16.77 2.67
CA GLN A 99 -10.12 17.94 1.81
C GLN A 99 -10.46 19.24 2.56
N SER A 100 -11.55 19.22 3.34
CA SER A 100 -11.95 20.36 4.17
C SER A 100 -10.91 20.67 5.25
N GLU A 101 -10.38 19.64 5.92
CA GLU A 101 -9.33 19.77 6.93
C GLU A 101 -8.03 20.34 6.32
N PHE A 102 -7.63 19.87 5.14
CA PHE A 102 -6.46 20.40 4.43
C PHE A 102 -6.62 21.88 4.06
N SER A 103 -7.78 22.28 3.56
CA SER A 103 -8.07 23.69 3.24
C SER A 103 -8.13 24.58 4.48
N ALA A 104 -8.60 24.06 5.62
CA ALA A 104 -8.70 24.80 6.88
C ALA A 104 -7.37 24.87 7.66
N ALA A 105 -6.45 23.93 7.44
CA ALA A 105 -5.21 23.81 8.21
C ALA A 105 -4.31 25.06 8.08
N GLN A 106 -3.87 25.58 9.22
CA GLN A 106 -2.97 26.74 9.32
C GLN A 106 -1.62 26.34 9.91
N GLY A 107 -0.54 26.85 9.30
CA GLY A 107 0.83 26.52 9.67
C GLY A 107 1.32 25.19 9.09
N ASP A 108 2.64 25.07 8.94
CA ASP A 108 3.27 24.02 8.14
C ASP A 108 3.01 22.62 8.70
N LYS A 109 3.08 22.45 10.02
CA LYS A 109 2.86 21.15 10.68
C LYS A 109 1.43 20.64 10.50
N ALA A 110 0.44 21.52 10.64
CA ALA A 110 -0.96 21.13 10.48
C ALA A 110 -1.29 20.82 9.01
N LYS A 111 -0.76 21.63 8.08
CA LYS A 111 -0.90 21.37 6.64
C LYS A 111 -0.28 20.05 6.23
N ALA A 112 0.93 19.74 6.69
CA ALA A 112 1.59 18.47 6.40
C ALA A 112 0.79 17.26 6.92
N LYS A 113 0.25 17.35 8.14
CA LYS A 113 -0.60 16.28 8.69
C LYS A 113 -1.88 16.08 7.88
N ALA A 114 -2.56 17.18 7.52
CA ALA A 114 -3.79 17.11 6.73
C ALA A 114 -3.52 16.59 5.32
N GLN A 115 -2.37 16.94 4.73
CA GLN A 115 -1.94 16.45 3.42
C GLN A 115 -1.73 14.94 3.41
N ILE A 116 -1.10 14.37 4.43
CA ILE A 116 -0.92 12.91 4.56
C ILE A 116 -2.28 12.20 4.62
N ASN A 117 -3.23 12.76 5.37
CA ASN A 117 -4.58 12.21 5.48
C ASN A 117 -5.33 12.28 4.13
N LEU A 118 -5.22 13.40 3.42
CA LEU A 118 -5.81 13.58 2.10
C LEU A 118 -5.23 12.58 1.08
N GLU A 119 -3.90 12.44 1.03
CA GLU A 119 -3.21 11.49 0.14
C GLU A 119 -3.68 10.05 0.38
N ALA A 120 -3.90 9.66 1.64
CA ALA A 120 -4.40 8.33 1.97
C ALA A 120 -5.84 8.10 1.46
N PHE A 121 -6.74 9.08 1.61
CA PHE A 121 -8.12 8.97 1.11
C PHE A 121 -8.22 9.05 -0.41
N GLU A 122 -7.38 9.85 -1.07
CA GLU A 122 -7.27 9.87 -2.53
C GLU A 122 -6.82 8.51 -3.07
N ALA A 123 -5.80 7.91 -2.44
CA ALA A 123 -5.33 6.58 -2.80
C ALA A 123 -6.40 5.50 -2.57
N MET A 124 -7.15 5.56 -1.47
CA MET A 124 -8.29 4.66 -1.22
C MET A 124 -9.38 4.83 -2.28
N SER A 125 -9.71 6.07 -2.65
CA SER A 125 -10.72 6.35 -3.68
C SER A 125 -10.29 5.92 -5.08
N ALA A 126 -8.99 5.92 -5.38
CA ALA A 126 -8.48 5.42 -6.66
C ALA A 126 -8.39 3.88 -6.71
N ALA A 127 -8.40 3.22 -5.56
CA ALA A 127 -8.29 1.76 -5.45
C ALA A 127 -9.63 1.02 -5.60
N VAL A 128 -10.75 1.71 -5.35
CA VAL A 128 -12.12 1.16 -5.31
C VAL A 128 -12.92 1.54 -6.56
#